data_AF-A0A4Y8CN84-F1
#
_entry.id   AF-A0A4Y8CN84-F1
#
_cell.length_a   1.000
_cell.length_b   1.000
_cell.length_c   1.000
_cell.angle_alpha   90.00
_cell.angle_beta   90.00
_cell.angle_gamma   90.00
#
_symmetry.space_group_name_H-M   'P 1'
#
loop_
_entity.id
_entity.type
_entity.pdbx_description
1 polymer ?
#
loop_
_entity_poly.entity_id
_entity_poly.type
_entity_poly.pdbx_seq_one_letter_code
_entity_poly.pdbx_strand_id
1 'polypeptide(L)'
;MEVRRRVWEFGAWAAVIINANATTLLQNAVQNGNASFDPMGIAQIIYVQARDETTYANYITPQLLQFQSSVTATFGQQWAAQVGDQAAANPAILTNIRNNPQAISPAIGFSTFNLRPFTPPVATPAVSIGLIYLIIISFFSFSFYLPVHTKYITPQGHRPLHFYQMVIWRWLATIAAYFFLSLFYSLLSLAFQIPFSTGHKSITSVESATAYGKGTFVVFWMLNWVGMGALGIACENVTMIIGQPWTALWLVFWVITNVSTSFYSFDLAPKFFYWGYAWPLHNIVEASRQLLFDLHSRIGLNFGILFTWVSINTLLFPFCCYFMRWQTLRSQEKSMDKRGNAKEDSESKGPQETG
;
A
#
# COMPACT_ATOMS: atom_id res chain seq x y z
N MET A 1 10.28 23.66 -13.85
CA MET A 1 8.95 23.06 -13.61
C MET A 1 8.83 21.64 -14.16
N GLU A 2 9.24 21.38 -15.41
CA GLU A 2 9.15 20.04 -16.02
C GLU A 2 9.85 18.92 -15.22
N VAL A 3 11.05 19.18 -14.69
CA VAL A 3 11.77 18.18 -13.87
C VAL A 3 10.96 17.76 -12.63
N ARG A 4 10.32 18.72 -11.94
CA ARG A 4 9.45 18.43 -10.78
C ARG A 4 8.28 17.54 -11.18
N ARG A 5 7.66 17.83 -12.32
CA ARG A 5 6.55 17.02 -12.86
C ARG A 5 6.99 15.58 -13.14
N ARG A 6 8.13 15.38 -13.81
CA ARG A 6 8.65 14.04 -14.12
C ARG A 6 8.98 13.22 -12.88
N VAL A 7 9.50 13.85 -11.82
CA VAL A 7 9.75 13.17 -10.54
C VAL A 7 8.44 12.79 -9.86
N TRP A 8 7.43 13.66 -9.88
CA TRP A 8 6.09 13.34 -9.35
C TRP A 8 5.39 12.22 -10.14
N GLU A 9 5.54 12.19 -11.48
CA GLU A 9 5.04 11.12 -12.37
C GLU A 9 5.84 9.81 -12.27
N PHE A 10 6.72 9.68 -11.27
CA PHE A 10 7.56 8.50 -11.01
C PHE A 10 8.59 8.17 -12.11
N GLY A 11 8.92 9.12 -12.99
CA GLY A 11 9.95 8.95 -14.02
C GLY A 11 11.37 8.84 -13.45
N ALA A 12 11.61 9.33 -12.23
CA ALA A 12 12.85 9.17 -11.48
C ALA A 12 12.57 9.14 -9.97
N TRP A 13 13.47 8.55 -9.19
CA TRP A 13 13.38 8.53 -7.72
C TRP A 13 13.78 9.87 -7.09
N ALA A 14 14.75 10.57 -7.66
CA ALA A 14 15.12 11.91 -7.28
C ALA A 14 15.72 12.65 -8.48
N ALA A 15 15.75 13.97 -8.43
CA ALA A 15 16.45 14.81 -9.39
C ALA A 15 17.33 15.82 -8.66
N VAL A 16 18.54 16.02 -9.17
CA VAL A 16 19.44 17.11 -8.78
C VAL A 16 19.40 18.15 -9.90
N ILE A 17 19.09 19.40 -9.55
CA ILE A 17 18.94 20.51 -10.47
C ILE A 17 19.95 21.58 -10.10
N ILE A 18 20.77 22.01 -11.05
CA ILE A 18 21.63 23.19 -10.90
C ILE A 18 20.84 24.38 -11.41
N ASN A 19 20.68 25.41 -10.58
CA ASN A 19 19.92 26.59 -10.96
C ASN A 19 20.68 27.43 -12.00
N ALA A 20 19.93 28.14 -12.83
CA ALA A 20 20.51 29.03 -13.82
C ALA A 20 21.37 30.10 -13.14
N ASN A 21 22.46 30.50 -13.80
CA ASN A 21 23.43 31.49 -13.30
C ASN A 21 24.16 31.11 -12.01
N ALA A 22 24.13 29.85 -11.56
CA ALA A 22 24.83 29.39 -10.36
C ALA A 22 26.31 29.86 -10.29
N THR A 23 27.07 29.62 -11.36
CA THR A 23 28.48 30.03 -11.46
C THR A 23 28.63 31.55 -11.42
N THR A 24 27.81 32.28 -12.17
CA THR A 24 27.86 33.74 -12.24
C THR A 24 27.51 34.39 -10.91
N LEU A 25 26.51 33.86 -10.19
CA LEU A 25 26.10 34.34 -8.87
C LEU A 25 27.22 34.15 -7.84
N LEU A 26 27.86 32.98 -7.84
CA LEU A 26 28.97 32.69 -6.95
C LEU A 26 30.20 33.57 -7.26
N GLN A 27 30.55 33.74 -8.54
CA GLN A 27 31.65 34.61 -8.94
C GLN A 27 31.37 36.08 -8.60
N ASN A 28 30.15 36.56 -8.83
CA ASN A 28 29.74 37.92 -8.50
C ASN A 28 29.77 38.16 -6.98
N ALA A 29 29.37 37.16 -6.18
CA ALA A 29 29.48 37.23 -4.71
C ALA A 29 30.92 37.49 -4.24
N VAL A 30 31.91 36.86 -4.87
CA VAL A 30 33.33 37.07 -4.54
C VAL A 30 33.88 38.37 -5.14
N GLN A 31 33.56 38.68 -6.40
CA GLN A 31 34.12 39.83 -7.11
C GLN A 31 33.54 41.17 -6.66
N ASN A 32 32.26 41.22 -6.31
CA ASN A 32 31.54 42.45 -5.98
C ASN A 32 31.00 42.50 -4.55
N GLY A 33 31.17 41.44 -3.75
CA GLY A 33 30.74 41.42 -2.35
C GLY A 33 29.21 41.41 -2.18
N ASN A 34 28.48 40.72 -3.06
CA ASN A 34 27.03 40.64 -2.99
C ASN A 34 26.58 39.92 -1.70
N ALA A 35 26.06 40.67 -0.72
CA ALA A 35 25.59 40.14 0.56
C ALA A 35 24.27 39.35 0.49
N SER A 36 23.54 39.42 -0.63
CA SER A 36 22.28 38.69 -0.83
C SER A 36 22.47 37.29 -1.44
N PHE A 37 23.71 36.86 -1.65
CA PHE A 37 24.01 35.53 -2.18
C PHE A 37 23.65 34.45 -1.16
N ASP A 38 22.82 33.50 -1.58
CA ASP A 38 22.47 32.32 -0.82
C ASP A 38 23.06 31.06 -1.48
N PRO A 39 24.03 30.37 -0.82
CA PRO A 39 24.57 29.11 -1.30
C PRO A 39 23.50 28.03 -1.57
N MET A 40 22.41 28.01 -0.79
CA MET A 40 21.33 27.02 -0.96
C MET A 40 20.49 27.23 -2.23
N GLY A 41 20.61 28.42 -2.83
CA GLY A 41 20.03 28.77 -4.11
C GLY A 41 20.82 28.24 -5.33
N ILE A 42 21.97 27.59 -5.15
CA ILE A 42 22.80 27.09 -6.25
C ILE A 42 22.24 25.81 -6.86
N ALA A 43 21.93 24.82 -6.03
CA ALA A 43 21.41 23.54 -6.48
C ALA A 43 20.16 23.16 -5.69
N GLN A 44 19.32 22.32 -6.30
CA GLN A 44 18.11 21.80 -5.70
C GLN A 44 18.06 20.28 -5.84
N ILE A 45 17.59 19.59 -4.79
CA ILE A 45 17.27 18.17 -4.84
C ILE A 45 15.77 18.01 -4.71
N ILE A 46 15.17 17.20 -5.57
CA ILE A 46 13.72 17.03 -5.64
C ILE A 46 13.38 15.56 -5.59
N TYR A 47 12.44 15.18 -4.72
CA TYR A 47 11.96 13.80 -4.59
C TYR A 47 10.54 13.74 -4.02
N VAL A 48 9.96 12.53 -3.95
CA VAL A 48 8.56 12.29 -3.56
C VAL A 48 8.53 11.19 -2.50
N GLN A 49 8.74 11.53 -1.23
CA GLN A 49 8.90 10.53 -0.17
C GLN A 49 7.74 9.56 -0.04
N ALA A 50 6.50 10.06 -0.17
CA ALA A 50 5.30 9.25 0.00
C ALA A 50 5.09 8.17 -1.09
N ARG A 51 5.88 8.17 -2.17
CA ARG A 51 5.93 7.05 -3.13
C ARG A 51 6.30 5.74 -2.42
N ASP A 52 7.35 5.78 -1.61
CA ASP A 52 7.81 4.66 -0.77
C ASP A 52 8.78 5.15 0.29
N GLU A 53 8.25 5.43 1.47
CA GLU A 53 8.98 5.96 2.62
C GLU A 53 10.16 5.08 3.03
N THR A 54 10.03 3.76 2.91
CA THR A 54 11.07 2.80 3.30
C THR A 54 12.22 2.81 2.30
N THR A 55 11.89 2.82 0.99
CA THR A 55 12.91 2.92 -0.07
C THR A 55 13.66 4.24 0.00
N TYR A 56 12.97 5.36 0.26
CA TYR A 56 13.62 6.65 0.43
C TYR A 56 14.53 6.72 1.66
N ALA A 57 14.10 6.14 2.78
CA ALA A 57 14.88 6.14 4.01
C ALA A 57 16.14 5.28 3.90
N ASN A 58 16.04 4.11 3.27
CA ASN A 58 17.13 3.12 3.24
C ASN A 58 18.11 3.31 2.08
N TYR A 59 17.66 3.79 0.92
CA TYR A 59 18.48 3.81 -0.31
C TYR A 59 18.71 5.20 -0.87
N ILE A 60 17.65 6.01 -1.01
CA ILE A 60 17.74 7.27 -1.79
C ILE A 60 18.30 8.43 -0.96
N THR A 61 17.68 8.72 0.19
CA THR A 61 18.07 9.88 1.03
C THR A 61 19.52 9.80 1.52
N PRO A 62 20.01 8.65 2.04
CA PRO A 62 21.39 8.55 2.48
C PRO A 62 22.41 8.80 1.35
N GLN A 63 22.14 8.27 0.15
CA GLN A 63 23.00 8.47 -1.02
C GLN A 63 23.00 9.92 -1.49
N LEU A 64 21.84 10.60 -1.48
CA LEU A 64 21.75 12.03 -1.81
C LEU A 64 22.53 12.88 -0.81
N LEU A 65 22.43 12.59 0.50
CA LEU A 65 23.19 13.30 1.54
C LEU A 65 24.70 13.08 1.40
N GLN A 66 25.12 11.85 1.10
CA GLN A 66 26.53 11.54 0.84
C GLN A 66 27.04 12.28 -0.40
N PHE A 67 26.26 12.30 -1.49
CA PHE A 67 26.58 13.05 -2.69
C PHE A 67 26.71 14.55 -2.41
N GLN A 68 25.75 15.15 -1.72
CA GLN A 68 25.78 16.57 -1.32
C GLN A 68 27.03 16.90 -0.50
N SER A 69 27.34 16.07 0.49
CA SER A 69 28.51 16.27 1.36
C SER A 69 29.81 16.17 0.57
N SER A 70 29.93 15.16 -0.30
CA SER A 70 31.12 14.98 -1.13
C SER A 70 31.32 16.13 -2.11
N VAL A 71 30.27 16.54 -2.82
CA VAL A 71 30.36 17.63 -3.81
C VAL A 71 30.71 18.95 -3.13
N THR A 72 30.04 19.27 -2.03
CA THR A 72 30.29 20.52 -1.30
C THR A 72 31.70 20.56 -0.72
N ALA A 73 32.21 19.44 -0.19
CA ALA A 73 33.57 19.35 0.32
C ALA A 73 34.63 19.51 -0.78
N THR A 74 34.53 18.74 -1.86
CA THR A 74 35.51 18.78 -2.96
C THR A 74 35.49 20.13 -3.68
N PHE A 75 34.29 20.65 -3.98
CA PHE A 75 34.16 21.97 -4.60
C PHE A 75 34.65 23.07 -3.67
N GLY A 76 34.28 23.04 -2.38
CA GLY A 76 34.71 24.04 -1.41
C GLY A 76 36.24 24.13 -1.27
N GLN A 77 36.95 23.00 -1.29
CA GLN A 77 38.42 22.97 -1.27
C GLN A 77 39.04 23.63 -2.51
N GLN A 78 38.56 23.26 -3.70
CA GLN A 78 39.07 23.80 -4.97
C GLN A 78 38.73 25.29 -5.12
N TRP A 79 37.51 25.67 -4.74
CA TRP A 79 37.02 27.02 -4.80
C TRP A 79 37.77 27.93 -3.83
N ALA A 80 37.97 27.50 -2.58
CA ALA A 80 38.74 28.28 -1.61
C ALA A 80 40.19 28.52 -2.05
N ALA A 81 40.84 27.53 -2.66
CA ALA A 81 42.18 27.70 -3.23
C ALA A 81 42.16 28.73 -4.37
N GLN A 82 41.23 28.61 -5.32
CA GLN A 82 41.09 29.53 -6.44
C GLN A 82 40.81 30.97 -5.99
N VAL A 83 39.93 31.16 -5.01
CA VAL A 83 39.62 32.48 -4.45
C VAL A 83 40.81 33.04 -3.67
N GLY A 84 41.58 32.19 -2.99
CA GLY A 84 42.84 32.56 -2.35
C GLY A 84 43.86 33.13 -3.35
N ASP A 85 44.06 32.46 -4.47
CA ASP A 85 44.94 32.94 -5.55
C ASP A 85 44.45 34.28 -6.13
N GLN A 86 43.14 34.42 -6.32
CA GLN A 86 42.55 35.68 -6.78
C GLN A 86 42.71 36.82 -5.77
N ALA A 87 42.56 36.53 -4.48
CA ALA A 87 42.74 37.52 -3.42
C ALA A 87 44.21 37.98 -3.29
N ALA A 88 45.17 37.12 -3.60
CA ALA A 88 46.59 37.49 -3.68
C ALA A 88 46.85 38.49 -4.81
N ALA A 89 46.13 38.38 -5.94
CA ALA A 89 46.23 39.31 -7.06
C ALA A 89 45.40 40.59 -6.89
N ASN A 90 44.30 40.56 -6.12
CA ASN A 90 43.42 41.70 -5.90
C ASN A 90 42.94 41.80 -4.44
N PRO A 91 43.48 42.72 -3.63
CA PRO A 91 43.11 42.90 -2.23
C PRO A 91 41.62 43.24 -1.99
N ALA A 92 40.92 43.79 -2.99
CA ALA A 92 39.50 44.13 -2.86
C ALA A 92 38.62 42.88 -2.66
N ILE A 93 39.05 41.73 -3.20
CA ILE A 93 38.36 40.45 -3.05
C ILE A 93 38.30 40.03 -1.57
N LEU A 94 39.38 40.25 -0.81
CA LEU A 94 39.41 39.94 0.63
C LEU A 94 38.38 40.76 1.42
N THR A 95 38.19 42.03 1.04
CA THR A 95 37.15 42.90 1.61
C THR A 95 35.74 42.39 1.24
N ASN A 96 35.55 41.98 0.00
CA ASN A 96 34.26 41.46 -0.48
C ASN A 96 33.88 40.14 0.18
N ILE A 97 34.84 39.24 0.41
CA ILE A 97 34.66 38.00 1.16
C ILE A 97 34.30 38.27 2.62
N ARG A 98 34.90 39.28 3.26
CA ARG A 98 34.50 39.66 4.62
C ARG A 98 33.04 40.11 4.68
N ASN A 99 32.56 40.77 3.64
CA ASN A 99 31.16 41.18 3.52
C ASN A 99 30.23 40.01 3.17
N ASN A 100 30.76 38.94 2.55
CA ASN A 100 30.02 37.71 2.27
C ASN A 100 30.85 36.43 2.48
N PRO A 101 30.97 35.96 3.74
CA PRO A 101 31.75 34.76 4.06
C PRO A 101 31.16 33.47 3.47
N GLN A 102 29.85 33.46 3.24
CA GLN A 102 29.12 32.30 2.71
C GLN A 102 29.52 31.97 1.26
N ALA A 103 30.08 32.94 0.53
CA ALA A 103 30.64 32.73 -0.81
C ALA A 103 31.89 31.83 -0.84
N ILE A 104 32.55 31.61 0.31
CA ILE A 104 33.69 30.68 0.42
C ILE A 104 33.31 29.40 1.15
N SER A 105 32.58 29.52 2.26
CA SER A 105 32.18 28.37 3.06
C SER A 105 30.70 28.50 3.44
N PRO A 106 29.80 27.67 2.89
CA PRO A 106 30.04 26.47 2.08
C PRO A 106 30.27 26.71 0.57
N ALA A 107 30.21 27.96 0.08
CA ALA A 107 30.23 28.38 -1.34
C ALA A 107 29.04 27.87 -2.18
N ILE A 108 28.79 26.57 -2.18
CA ILE A 108 27.64 25.96 -2.83
C ILE A 108 26.80 25.21 -1.79
N GLY A 109 25.51 25.11 -2.08
CA GLY A 109 24.55 24.44 -1.25
C GLY A 109 23.43 23.82 -2.07
N PHE A 110 22.70 22.92 -1.42
CA PHE A 110 21.59 22.20 -2.03
C PHE A 110 20.32 22.43 -1.20
N SER A 111 19.32 23.04 -1.82
CA SER A 111 17.97 23.10 -1.25
C SER A 111 17.21 21.82 -1.56
N THR A 112 16.59 21.22 -0.55
CA THR A 112 15.94 19.91 -0.68
C THR A 112 14.42 20.08 -0.64
N PHE A 113 13.73 19.61 -1.68
CA PHE A 113 12.29 19.75 -1.86
C PHE A 113 11.62 18.39 -2.00
N ASN A 114 10.84 18.04 -0.99
CA ASN A 114 10.01 16.84 -1.00
C ASN A 114 8.60 17.18 -1.50
N LEU A 115 8.26 16.82 -2.73
CA LEU A 115 7.00 17.21 -3.36
C LEU A 115 5.77 16.61 -2.69
N ARG A 116 5.91 15.42 -2.09
CA ARG A 116 4.86 14.77 -1.28
C ARG A 116 5.51 14.11 -0.06
N PRO A 117 5.55 14.81 1.08
CA PRO A 117 6.06 14.23 2.32
C PRO A 117 5.13 13.14 2.83
N PHE A 118 5.72 12.10 3.43
CA PHE A 118 4.96 11.07 4.12
C PHE A 118 4.58 11.57 5.53
N THR A 119 3.47 12.30 5.62
CA THR A 119 2.98 12.86 6.88
C THR A 119 1.46 12.78 6.98
N PRO A 120 0.91 12.43 8.16
CA PRO A 120 1.58 12.04 9.41
C PRO A 120 2.14 10.59 9.39
N PRO A 121 3.17 10.26 10.20
CA PRO A 121 3.69 8.89 10.31
C PRO A 121 2.66 7.84 10.76
N VAL A 122 1.59 8.27 11.43
CA VAL A 122 0.47 7.39 11.83
C VAL A 122 -0.30 6.81 10.64
N ALA A 123 -0.05 7.31 9.42
CA ALA A 123 -0.59 6.74 8.19
C ALA A 123 0.08 5.41 7.79
N THR A 124 1.25 5.08 8.34
CA THR A 124 1.99 3.84 8.00
C THR A 124 1.13 2.58 8.07
N PRO A 125 0.39 2.30 9.16
CA PRO A 125 -0.45 1.10 9.22
C PRO A 125 -1.55 1.09 8.16
N ALA A 126 -2.11 2.25 7.79
CA ALA A 126 -3.17 2.35 6.79
C ALA A 126 -2.70 2.03 5.36
N VAL A 127 -1.40 2.13 5.08
CA VAL A 127 -0.80 1.84 3.75
C VAL A 127 0.12 0.63 3.75
N SER A 128 0.23 -0.11 4.86
CA SER A 128 1.15 -1.24 4.99
C SER A 128 0.51 -2.43 5.71
N ILE A 129 1.05 -2.83 6.87
CA ILE A 129 0.71 -4.02 7.65
C ILE A 129 -0.74 -3.99 8.13
N GLY A 130 -1.32 -2.80 8.33
CA GLY A 130 -2.72 -2.69 8.75
C GLY A 130 -3.69 -3.29 7.73
N LEU A 131 -3.31 -3.39 6.44
CA LEU A 131 -4.11 -4.03 5.40
C LEU A 131 -4.15 -5.56 5.53
N ILE A 132 -3.28 -6.17 6.33
CA ILE A 132 -3.37 -7.60 6.66
C ILE A 132 -4.63 -7.86 7.49
N TYR A 133 -5.00 -6.93 8.38
CA TYR A 133 -6.26 -7.06 9.14
C TYR A 133 -7.47 -7.06 8.23
N LEU A 134 -7.42 -6.38 7.08
CA LEU A 134 -8.48 -6.42 6.08
C LEU A 134 -8.70 -7.85 5.58
N ILE A 135 -7.62 -8.57 5.23
CA ILE A 135 -7.69 -10.00 4.82
C ILE A 135 -8.22 -10.87 5.96
N ILE A 136 -7.67 -10.71 7.17
CA ILE A 136 -8.00 -11.54 8.33
C ILE A 136 -9.47 -11.37 8.72
N ILE A 137 -9.95 -10.13 8.81
CA ILE A 137 -11.34 -9.83 9.17
C ILE A 137 -12.29 -10.39 8.10
N SER A 138 -11.96 -10.23 6.82
CA SER A 138 -12.75 -10.79 5.72
C SER A 138 -12.77 -12.33 5.72
N PHE A 139 -11.69 -12.97 6.16
CA PHE A 139 -11.67 -14.43 6.29
C PHE A 139 -12.54 -14.91 7.45
N PHE A 140 -12.37 -14.33 8.65
CA PHE A 140 -13.10 -14.78 9.82
C PHE A 140 -14.60 -14.48 9.77
N SER A 141 -15.02 -13.45 9.03
CA SER A 141 -16.45 -13.16 8.82
C SER A 141 -17.19 -14.39 8.29
N PHE A 142 -16.59 -15.13 7.36
CA PHE A 142 -17.19 -16.33 6.80
C PHE A 142 -17.53 -17.38 7.88
N SER A 143 -16.57 -17.68 8.74
CA SER A 143 -16.74 -18.62 9.85
C SER A 143 -17.81 -18.15 10.84
N PHE A 144 -17.90 -16.84 11.08
CA PHE A 144 -18.93 -16.27 11.97
C PHE A 144 -20.35 -16.32 11.37
N TYR A 145 -20.49 -16.20 10.05
CA TYR A 145 -21.79 -16.28 9.39
C TYR A 145 -22.26 -17.71 9.12
N LEU A 146 -21.36 -18.71 9.15
CA LEU A 146 -21.71 -20.12 8.90
C LEU A 146 -22.86 -20.67 9.78
N PRO A 147 -22.90 -20.43 11.10
CA PRO A 147 -24.00 -20.87 11.96
C PRO A 147 -25.32 -20.18 11.62
N VAL A 148 -25.27 -18.90 11.24
CA VAL A 148 -26.44 -18.11 10.83
C VAL A 148 -27.01 -18.68 9.54
N HIS A 149 -26.18 -18.98 8.54
CA HIS A 149 -26.61 -19.60 7.30
C HIS A 149 -27.20 -21.00 7.51
N THR A 150 -26.62 -21.79 8.42
CA THR A 150 -27.11 -23.14 8.75
C THR A 150 -28.53 -23.11 9.32
N LYS A 151 -28.92 -22.08 10.08
CA LYS A 151 -30.30 -21.94 10.58
C LYS A 151 -31.35 -21.84 9.47
N TYR A 152 -31.01 -21.25 8.33
CA TYR A 152 -31.92 -21.15 7.18
C TYR A 152 -32.07 -22.46 6.40
N ILE A 153 -31.20 -23.44 6.65
CA ILE A 153 -31.20 -24.78 6.03
C ILE A 153 -31.96 -25.76 6.92
N THR A 154 -31.76 -25.69 8.24
CA THR A 154 -32.41 -26.57 9.21
C THR A 154 -33.85 -26.10 9.46
N PRO A 155 -34.88 -26.90 9.19
CA PRO A 155 -36.26 -26.47 9.35
C PRO A 155 -36.61 -26.29 10.84
N GLN A 156 -36.48 -25.06 11.35
CA GLN A 156 -37.00 -24.64 12.64
C GLN A 156 -38.25 -23.77 12.40
N GLY A 157 -39.35 -24.38 11.96
CA GLY A 157 -40.65 -23.70 11.78
C GLY A 157 -40.83 -22.89 10.49
N HIS A 158 -39.86 -22.92 9.56
CA HIS A 158 -39.98 -22.35 8.21
C HIS A 158 -39.61 -23.38 7.14
N ARG A 159 -40.13 -23.21 5.91
CA ARG A 159 -39.71 -24.04 4.77
C ARG A 159 -38.21 -23.81 4.48
N PRO A 160 -37.44 -24.86 4.19
CA PRO A 160 -36.03 -24.70 3.83
C PRO A 160 -35.93 -23.89 2.53
N LEU A 161 -35.00 -22.94 2.47
CA LEU A 161 -34.78 -22.11 1.29
C LEU A 161 -34.31 -22.96 0.11
N HIS A 162 -34.74 -22.58 -1.10
CA HIS A 162 -34.20 -23.19 -2.33
C HIS A 162 -32.71 -22.88 -2.48
N PHE A 163 -31.98 -23.78 -3.13
CA PHE A 163 -30.53 -23.68 -3.28
C PHE A 163 -30.09 -22.34 -3.92
N TYR A 164 -30.75 -21.90 -4.99
CA TYR A 164 -30.42 -20.62 -5.64
C TYR A 164 -30.66 -19.41 -4.72
N GLN A 165 -31.73 -19.44 -3.92
CA GLN A 165 -32.02 -18.37 -2.95
C GLN A 165 -30.97 -18.34 -1.84
N MET A 166 -30.48 -19.49 -1.40
CA MET A 166 -29.40 -19.60 -0.43
C MET A 166 -28.08 -19.03 -0.98
N VAL A 167 -27.73 -19.33 -2.23
CA VAL A 167 -26.51 -18.80 -2.88
C VAL A 167 -26.57 -17.28 -2.98
N ILE A 168 -27.70 -16.73 -3.46
CA ILE A 168 -27.89 -15.28 -3.58
C ILE A 168 -27.85 -14.62 -2.19
N TRP A 169 -28.55 -15.18 -1.21
CA TRP A 169 -28.55 -14.67 0.17
C TRP A 169 -27.15 -14.62 0.76
N ARG A 170 -26.37 -15.70 0.60
CA ARG A 170 -25.03 -15.79 1.15
C ARG A 170 -24.09 -14.77 0.51
N TRP A 171 -24.13 -14.64 -0.82
CA TRP A 171 -23.33 -13.62 -1.52
C TRP A 171 -23.70 -12.20 -1.10
N LEU A 172 -25.01 -11.87 -1.03
CA LEU A 172 -25.48 -10.56 -0.57
C LEU A 172 -25.09 -10.27 0.88
N ALA A 173 -25.22 -11.27 1.76
CA ALA A 173 -24.83 -11.14 3.16
C ALA A 173 -23.33 -10.88 3.31
N THR A 174 -22.48 -11.60 2.56
CA THR A 174 -21.02 -11.39 2.55
C THR A 174 -20.66 -10.00 2.04
N ILE A 175 -21.21 -9.56 0.91
CA ILE A 175 -20.94 -8.23 0.35
C ILE A 175 -21.41 -7.11 1.30
N ALA A 176 -22.58 -7.26 1.91
CA ALA A 176 -23.11 -6.32 2.88
C ALA A 176 -22.25 -6.28 4.16
N ALA A 177 -21.82 -7.43 4.66
CA ALA A 177 -20.91 -7.50 5.80
C ALA A 177 -19.58 -6.79 5.50
N TYR A 178 -18.99 -7.03 4.33
CA TYR A 178 -17.76 -6.34 3.91
C TYR A 178 -17.96 -4.84 3.77
N PHE A 179 -19.13 -4.37 3.33
CA PHE A 179 -19.43 -2.94 3.26
C PHE A 179 -19.35 -2.26 4.64
N PHE A 180 -19.95 -2.86 5.67
CA PHE A 180 -19.89 -2.32 7.03
C PHE A 180 -18.54 -2.55 7.72
N LEU A 181 -17.92 -3.72 7.55
CA LEU A 181 -16.61 -4.03 8.13
C LEU A 181 -15.52 -3.11 7.56
N SER A 182 -15.53 -2.87 6.25
CA SER A 182 -14.60 -1.91 5.61
C SER A 182 -14.86 -0.48 6.05
N LEU A 183 -16.10 -0.11 6.39
CA LEU A 183 -16.42 1.20 6.95
C LEU A 183 -15.78 1.37 8.33
N PHE A 184 -16.00 0.42 9.23
CA PHE A 184 -15.39 0.46 10.57
C PHE A 184 -13.87 0.43 10.51
N TYR A 185 -13.31 -0.37 9.62
CA TYR A 185 -11.87 -0.40 9.36
C TYR A 185 -11.37 0.97 8.88
N SER A 186 -12.07 1.62 7.95
CA SER A 186 -11.68 2.95 7.43
C SER A 186 -11.87 4.06 8.47
N LEU A 187 -12.88 3.94 9.34
CA LEU A 187 -13.10 4.86 10.47
C LEU A 187 -11.96 4.80 11.49
N LEU A 188 -11.30 3.65 11.65
CA LEU A 188 -10.13 3.54 12.50
C LEU A 188 -9.00 4.47 12.01
N SER A 189 -8.77 4.53 10.70
CA SER A 189 -7.81 5.46 10.10
C SER A 189 -8.17 6.93 10.38
N LEU A 190 -9.47 7.26 10.38
CA LEU A 190 -9.95 8.59 10.73
C LEU A 190 -9.78 8.89 12.23
N ALA A 191 -10.02 7.90 13.11
CA ALA A 191 -9.86 8.02 14.56
C ALA A 191 -8.40 8.26 14.96
N PHE A 192 -7.45 7.67 14.23
CA PHE A 192 -6.02 7.97 14.36
C PHE A 192 -5.60 9.31 13.73
N GLN A 193 -6.55 10.17 13.37
CA GLN A 193 -6.31 11.52 12.87
C GLN A 193 -5.53 11.58 11.55
N ILE A 194 -5.69 10.57 10.69
CA ILE A 194 -5.13 10.62 9.34
C ILE A 194 -5.91 11.68 8.54
N PRO A 195 -5.24 12.68 7.92
CA PRO A 195 -5.90 13.78 7.25
C PRO A 195 -6.43 13.31 5.89
N PHE A 196 -7.75 13.14 5.78
CA PHE A 196 -8.40 12.82 4.50
C PHE A 196 -8.85 14.06 3.72
N SER A 197 -8.93 15.24 4.35
CA SER A 197 -9.64 16.41 3.81
C SER A 197 -8.75 17.51 3.20
N THR A 198 -7.43 17.34 3.16
CA THR A 198 -6.46 18.40 2.77
C THR A 198 -6.64 18.91 1.35
N GLY A 199 -7.08 18.06 0.42
CA GLY A 199 -7.33 18.44 -0.97
C GLY A 199 -6.12 18.27 -1.88
N HIS A 200 -6.41 18.25 -3.18
CA HIS A 200 -5.39 18.18 -4.21
C HIS A 200 -4.56 19.48 -4.18
N LYS A 201 -3.25 19.33 -4.28
CA LYS A 201 -2.31 20.46 -4.33
C LYS A 201 -1.54 20.41 -5.64
N SER A 202 -0.96 21.54 -6.02
CA SER A 202 -0.12 21.60 -7.21
C SER A 202 0.93 20.46 -7.20
N ILE A 203 1.13 19.84 -8.35
CA ILE A 203 2.10 18.76 -8.54
C ILE A 203 3.51 19.21 -8.12
N THR A 204 3.79 20.50 -8.17
CA THR A 204 5.10 21.08 -7.85
C THR A 204 5.19 21.71 -6.45
N SER A 205 4.09 21.77 -5.69
CA SER A 205 4.10 22.31 -4.32
C SER A 205 4.67 21.30 -3.34
N VAL A 206 5.35 21.80 -2.32
CA VAL A 206 5.98 21.01 -1.25
C VAL A 206 5.05 21.00 -0.04
N GLU A 207 3.93 20.31 -0.18
CA GLU A 207 2.87 20.26 0.83
C GLU A 207 2.26 18.86 0.89
N SER A 208 1.73 18.48 2.06
CA SER A 208 0.87 17.31 2.18
C SER A 208 -0.45 17.56 1.44
N ALA A 209 -0.91 16.57 0.69
CA ALA A 209 -2.08 16.68 -0.17
C ALA A 209 -2.85 15.36 -0.19
N THR A 210 -4.16 15.43 -0.44
CA THR A 210 -5.00 14.24 -0.62
C THR A 210 -5.68 14.28 -1.98
N ALA A 211 -5.86 13.12 -2.62
CA ALA A 211 -6.26 13.07 -4.03
C ALA A 211 -7.62 13.74 -4.32
N TYR A 212 -8.58 13.63 -3.41
CA TYR A 212 -9.98 14.03 -3.64
C TYR A 212 -10.55 14.96 -2.58
N GLY A 213 -9.70 15.60 -1.77
CA GLY A 213 -10.15 16.44 -0.65
C GLY A 213 -11.13 15.69 0.25
N LYS A 214 -12.27 16.29 0.58
CA LYS A 214 -13.29 15.66 1.45
C LYS A 214 -13.80 14.31 0.91
N GLY A 215 -13.74 14.07 -0.40
CA GLY A 215 -14.13 12.79 -1.01
C GLY A 215 -13.12 11.65 -0.80
N THR A 216 -11.88 11.95 -0.40
CA THR A 216 -10.81 10.95 -0.25
C THR A 216 -11.19 9.84 0.72
N PHE A 217 -11.87 10.17 1.82
CA PHE A 217 -12.33 9.18 2.79
C PHE A 217 -13.32 8.18 2.17
N VAL A 218 -14.29 8.66 1.38
CA VAL A 218 -15.29 7.79 0.74
C VAL A 218 -14.62 6.87 -0.28
N VAL A 219 -13.70 7.39 -1.08
CA VAL A 219 -12.95 6.56 -2.05
C VAL A 219 -12.04 5.56 -1.35
N PHE A 220 -11.41 5.95 -0.24
CA PHE A 220 -10.62 5.04 0.60
C PHE A 220 -11.47 3.93 1.21
N TRP A 221 -12.67 4.25 1.68
CA TRP A 221 -13.62 3.25 2.13
C TRP A 221 -14.05 2.30 1.01
N MET A 222 -14.41 2.83 -0.17
CA MET A 222 -14.76 1.99 -1.32
C MET A 222 -13.59 1.12 -1.78
N LEU A 223 -12.35 1.62 -1.72
CA LEU A 223 -11.15 0.81 -1.98
C LEU A 223 -11.04 -0.36 -1.01
N ASN A 224 -11.21 -0.11 0.28
CA ASN A 224 -11.19 -1.15 1.30
C ASN A 224 -12.34 -2.15 1.13
N TRP A 225 -13.53 -1.70 0.73
CA TRP A 225 -14.68 -2.57 0.48
C TRP A 225 -14.43 -3.51 -0.71
N VAL A 226 -14.01 -2.96 -1.86
CA VAL A 226 -13.68 -3.77 -3.05
C VAL A 226 -12.49 -4.68 -2.76
N GLY A 227 -11.50 -4.19 -2.01
CA GLY A 227 -10.36 -4.98 -1.53
C GLY A 227 -10.79 -6.17 -0.66
N MET A 228 -11.72 -5.96 0.28
CA MET A 228 -12.31 -7.03 1.09
C MET A 228 -13.06 -8.04 0.22
N GLY A 229 -13.78 -7.59 -0.80
CA GLY A 229 -14.42 -8.48 -1.78
C GLY A 229 -13.41 -9.32 -2.57
N ALA A 230 -12.33 -8.70 -3.06
CA ALA A 230 -11.30 -9.39 -3.85
C ALA A 230 -10.56 -10.46 -3.04
N LEU A 231 -10.21 -10.13 -1.79
CA LEU A 231 -9.43 -11.01 -0.90
C LEU A 231 -10.31 -12.03 -0.16
N GLY A 232 -11.46 -11.58 0.33
CA GLY A 232 -12.36 -12.35 1.19
C GLY A 232 -13.16 -13.41 0.43
N ILE A 233 -13.78 -13.05 -0.70
CA ILE A 233 -14.58 -14.02 -1.48
C ILE A 233 -13.68 -15.12 -2.06
N ALA A 234 -12.43 -14.80 -2.41
CA ALA A 234 -11.44 -15.81 -2.80
C ALA A 234 -11.24 -16.87 -1.70
N CYS A 235 -11.09 -16.42 -0.45
CA CYS A 235 -10.99 -17.31 0.70
C CYS A 235 -12.27 -18.12 0.94
N GLU A 236 -13.46 -17.51 0.82
CA GLU A 236 -14.73 -18.23 0.96
C GLU A 236 -14.87 -19.34 -0.09
N ASN A 237 -14.54 -19.03 -1.35
CA ASN A 237 -14.58 -19.98 -2.45
C ASN A 237 -13.68 -21.19 -2.20
N VAL A 238 -12.42 -20.95 -1.82
CA VAL A 238 -11.49 -22.05 -1.55
C VAL A 238 -11.89 -22.83 -0.30
N THR A 239 -12.41 -22.17 0.73
CA THR A 239 -12.92 -22.84 1.93
C THR A 239 -14.07 -23.80 1.61
N MET A 240 -14.97 -23.41 0.72
CA MET A 240 -16.07 -24.25 0.25
C MET A 240 -15.60 -25.47 -0.56
N ILE A 241 -14.45 -25.37 -1.24
CA ILE A 241 -13.91 -26.45 -2.06
C ILE A 241 -13.10 -27.43 -1.20
N ILE A 242 -12.11 -26.94 -0.45
CA ILE A 242 -11.15 -27.81 0.22
C ILE A 242 -11.67 -28.29 1.58
N GLY A 243 -12.42 -27.44 2.29
CA GLY A 243 -12.92 -27.72 3.64
C GLY A 243 -11.82 -27.73 4.72
N GLN A 244 -12.25 -27.95 5.96
CA GLN A 244 -11.37 -28.08 7.13
C GLN A 244 -10.60 -29.41 7.08
N PRO A 245 -9.31 -29.47 7.50
CA PRO A 245 -8.50 -28.41 8.10
C PRO A 245 -7.68 -27.55 7.10
N TRP A 246 -7.66 -27.93 5.82
CA TRP A 246 -6.79 -27.35 4.79
C TRP A 246 -7.07 -25.87 4.48
N THR A 247 -8.25 -25.38 4.85
CA THR A 247 -8.58 -23.95 4.83
C THR A 247 -7.52 -23.08 5.51
N ALA A 248 -6.94 -23.53 6.62
CA ALA A 248 -5.91 -22.78 7.34
C ALA A 248 -4.63 -22.64 6.50
N LEU A 249 -4.23 -23.69 5.79
CA LEU A 249 -3.07 -23.66 4.90
C LEU A 249 -3.30 -22.71 3.71
N TRP A 250 -4.51 -22.69 3.16
CA TRP A 250 -4.88 -21.72 2.13
C TRP A 250 -4.77 -20.29 2.66
N LEU A 251 -5.31 -20.00 3.84
CA LEU A 251 -5.23 -18.66 4.43
C LEU A 251 -3.78 -18.21 4.58
N VAL A 252 -2.91 -19.07 5.11
CA VAL A 252 -1.47 -18.77 5.27
C VAL A 252 -0.84 -18.48 3.91
N PHE A 253 -1.05 -19.33 2.90
CA PHE A 253 -0.57 -19.09 1.54
C PHE A 253 -1.07 -17.77 0.95
N TRP A 254 -2.37 -17.50 1.09
CA TRP A 254 -3.02 -16.33 0.51
C TRP A 254 -2.51 -15.04 1.15
N VAL A 255 -2.36 -15.02 2.48
CA VAL A 255 -1.79 -13.88 3.21
C VAL A 255 -0.32 -13.67 2.84
N ILE A 256 0.51 -14.72 2.89
CA ILE A 256 1.96 -14.60 2.66
C ILE A 256 2.24 -14.12 1.24
N THR A 257 1.59 -14.70 0.23
CA THR A 257 1.84 -14.30 -1.17
C THR A 257 1.40 -12.86 -1.44
N ASN A 258 0.24 -12.43 -0.93
CA ASN A 258 -0.18 -11.03 -1.00
C ASN A 258 0.79 -10.10 -0.29
N VAL A 259 1.17 -10.39 0.95
CA VAL A 259 2.08 -9.55 1.73
C VAL A 259 3.47 -9.44 1.09
N SER A 260 4.01 -10.55 0.58
CA SER A 260 5.35 -10.62 0.00
C SER A 260 5.58 -9.66 -1.17
N THR A 261 4.50 -9.23 -1.85
CA THR A 261 4.55 -8.38 -3.05
C THR A 261 3.96 -6.98 -2.86
N SER A 262 3.48 -6.66 -1.65
CA SER A 262 2.69 -5.45 -1.44
C SER A 262 3.48 -4.27 -0.87
N PHE A 263 4.56 -4.51 -0.13
CA PHE A 263 5.23 -3.46 0.65
C PHE A 263 6.57 -2.98 0.08
N TYR A 264 7.11 -3.68 -0.92
CA TYR A 264 8.38 -3.34 -1.54
C TYR A 264 8.16 -2.79 -2.94
N SER A 265 8.98 -1.81 -3.34
CA SER A 265 8.99 -1.34 -4.72
C SER A 265 9.50 -2.43 -5.66
N PHE A 266 8.71 -2.74 -6.70
CA PHE A 266 9.11 -3.67 -7.75
C PHE A 266 10.28 -3.19 -8.60
N ASP A 267 10.63 -1.90 -8.55
CA ASP A 267 11.83 -1.37 -9.20
C ASP A 267 13.12 -1.95 -8.60
N LEU A 268 13.06 -2.35 -7.31
CA LEU A 268 14.16 -2.97 -6.57
C LEU A 268 14.03 -4.50 -6.49
N ALA A 269 12.85 -5.04 -6.79
CA ALA A 269 12.59 -6.47 -6.68
C ALA A 269 13.07 -7.24 -7.93
N PRO A 270 13.53 -8.49 -7.78
CA PRO A 270 13.72 -9.38 -8.91
C PRO A 270 12.43 -9.52 -9.72
N LYS A 271 12.57 -9.62 -11.06
CA LYS A 271 11.43 -9.79 -11.99
C LYS A 271 10.50 -10.95 -11.64
N PHE A 272 11.01 -11.95 -10.90
CA PHE A 272 10.20 -13.04 -10.36
C PHE A 272 8.99 -12.53 -9.57
N PHE A 273 9.09 -11.45 -8.79
CA PHE A 273 7.99 -10.95 -7.95
C PHE A 273 6.93 -10.13 -8.70
N TYR A 274 7.07 -9.95 -10.02
CA TYR A 274 6.15 -9.10 -10.79
C TYR A 274 4.75 -9.72 -10.93
N TRP A 275 4.55 -11.00 -10.60
CA TRP A 275 3.20 -11.57 -10.45
C TRP A 275 2.37 -10.82 -9.39
N GLY A 276 3.03 -10.14 -8.44
CA GLY A 276 2.38 -9.33 -7.43
C GLY A 276 1.57 -8.15 -7.97
N TYR A 277 1.85 -7.67 -9.19
CA TYR A 277 0.99 -6.66 -9.84
C TYR A 277 -0.45 -7.15 -10.00
N ALA A 278 -0.64 -8.45 -10.21
CA ALA A 278 -1.97 -9.04 -10.31
C ALA A 278 -2.61 -9.22 -8.94
N TRP A 279 -1.86 -9.19 -7.83
CA TRP A 279 -2.41 -9.56 -6.51
C TRP A 279 -3.20 -8.40 -5.90
N PRO A 280 -4.33 -8.68 -5.22
CA PRO A 280 -5.18 -7.61 -4.70
C PRO A 280 -4.47 -6.67 -3.73
N LEU A 281 -3.66 -7.20 -2.81
CA LEU A 281 -3.09 -6.39 -1.74
C LEU A 281 -2.12 -5.31 -2.26
N HIS A 282 -1.34 -5.62 -3.30
CA HIS A 282 -0.44 -4.66 -3.94
C HIS A 282 -1.21 -3.45 -4.49
N ASN A 283 -2.32 -3.73 -5.18
CA ASN A 283 -3.20 -2.71 -5.75
C ASN A 283 -3.89 -1.85 -4.68
N ILE A 284 -4.23 -2.46 -3.53
CA ILE A 284 -4.79 -1.73 -2.37
C ILE A 284 -3.74 -0.80 -1.76
N VAL A 285 -2.49 -1.25 -1.60
CA VAL A 285 -1.39 -0.42 -1.09
C VAL A 285 -1.14 0.78 -2.00
N GLU A 286 -0.96 0.54 -3.30
CA GLU A 286 -0.69 1.62 -4.26
C GLU A 286 -1.83 2.64 -4.30
N ALA A 287 -3.09 2.17 -4.35
CA ALA A 287 -4.26 3.05 -4.34
C ALA A 287 -4.40 3.81 -3.01
N SER A 288 -4.12 3.18 -1.87
CA SER A 288 -4.17 3.83 -0.55
C SER A 288 -3.13 4.96 -0.45
N ARG A 289 -1.89 4.71 -0.90
CA ARG A 289 -0.84 5.74 -0.94
C ARG A 289 -1.24 6.89 -1.86
N GLN A 290 -1.78 6.58 -3.04
CA GLN A 290 -2.26 7.61 -3.97
C GLN A 290 -3.36 8.48 -3.34
N LEU A 291 -4.33 7.86 -2.66
CA LEU A 291 -5.44 8.57 -2.02
C LEU A 291 -4.94 9.51 -0.90
N LEU A 292 -4.09 8.99 -0.02
CA LEU A 292 -3.64 9.70 1.18
C LEU A 292 -2.59 10.79 0.90
N PHE A 293 -1.79 10.63 -0.16
CA PHE A 293 -0.66 11.51 -0.43
C PHE A 293 -0.68 12.18 -1.81
N ASP A 294 -1.77 12.06 -2.57
CA ASP A 294 -1.94 12.72 -3.87
C ASP A 294 -0.75 12.47 -4.82
N LEU A 295 -0.46 11.18 -5.00
CA LEU A 295 0.60 10.69 -5.88
C LEU A 295 0.11 10.53 -7.32
N HIS A 296 1.03 10.19 -8.22
CA HIS A 296 0.71 9.89 -9.62
C HIS A 296 -0.45 8.89 -9.75
N SER A 297 -1.47 9.28 -10.52
CA SER A 297 -2.73 8.56 -10.53
C SER A 297 -2.68 7.26 -11.33
N ARG A 298 -2.85 6.13 -10.64
CA ARG A 298 -3.07 4.79 -11.19
C ARG A 298 -4.30 4.10 -10.62
N ILE A 299 -5.17 4.87 -9.95
CA ILE A 299 -6.35 4.36 -9.25
C ILE A 299 -7.28 3.55 -10.16
N GLY A 300 -7.43 3.94 -11.43
CA GLY A 300 -8.25 3.20 -12.39
C GLY A 300 -7.70 1.80 -12.68
N LEU A 301 -6.38 1.65 -12.77
CA LEU A 301 -5.73 0.35 -12.92
C LEU A 301 -5.93 -0.51 -11.66
N ASN A 302 -5.70 0.10 -10.49
CA ASN A 302 -5.79 -0.59 -9.21
C ASN A 302 -7.21 -1.09 -8.94
N PHE A 303 -8.23 -0.24 -9.12
CA PHE A 303 -9.63 -0.66 -9.04
C PHE A 303 -9.99 -1.67 -10.13
N GLY A 304 -9.47 -1.53 -11.35
CA GLY A 304 -9.71 -2.48 -12.43
C GLY A 304 -9.26 -3.90 -12.08
N ILE A 305 -8.08 -4.05 -11.50
CA ILE A 305 -7.56 -5.35 -11.04
C ILE A 305 -8.41 -5.89 -9.88
N LEU A 306 -8.77 -5.05 -8.91
CA LEU A 306 -9.61 -5.46 -7.78
C LEU A 306 -11.01 -5.91 -8.22
N PHE A 307 -11.66 -5.16 -9.13
CA PHE A 307 -12.95 -5.56 -9.69
C PHE A 307 -12.86 -6.82 -10.53
N THR A 308 -11.74 -7.05 -11.22
CA THR A 308 -11.49 -8.31 -11.94
C THR A 308 -11.49 -9.49 -10.96
N TRP A 309 -10.79 -9.38 -9.83
CA TRP A 309 -10.82 -10.41 -8.78
C TRP A 309 -12.22 -10.61 -8.18
N VAL A 310 -12.92 -9.53 -7.84
CA VAL A 310 -14.30 -9.62 -7.32
C VAL A 310 -15.22 -10.32 -8.32
N SER A 311 -15.08 -10.02 -9.61
CA SER A 311 -15.90 -10.61 -10.67
C SER A 311 -15.62 -12.10 -10.83
N ILE A 312 -14.33 -12.49 -10.92
CA ILE A 312 -13.93 -13.90 -11.00
C ILE A 312 -14.43 -14.67 -9.79
N ASN A 313 -14.23 -14.13 -8.58
CA ASN A 313 -14.68 -14.76 -7.35
C ASN A 313 -16.21 -14.89 -7.27
N THR A 314 -16.94 -13.89 -7.74
CA THR A 314 -18.41 -13.91 -7.78
C THR A 314 -18.93 -14.95 -8.77
N LEU A 315 -18.29 -15.10 -9.93
CA LEU A 315 -18.63 -16.12 -10.92
C LEU A 315 -18.34 -17.54 -10.40
N LEU A 316 -17.27 -17.72 -9.64
CA LEU A 316 -16.92 -19.01 -9.02
C LEU A 316 -17.78 -19.37 -7.81
N PHE A 317 -18.34 -18.37 -7.11
CA PHE A 317 -19.13 -18.56 -5.90
C PHE A 317 -20.28 -19.58 -6.00
N PRO A 318 -21.18 -19.56 -7.01
CA PRO A 318 -22.23 -20.55 -7.13
C PRO A 318 -21.69 -21.98 -7.35
N PHE A 319 -20.61 -22.12 -8.13
CA PHE A 319 -19.96 -23.40 -8.36
C PHE A 319 -19.37 -23.98 -7.06
N CYS A 320 -18.70 -23.13 -6.26
CA CYS A 320 -18.17 -23.50 -4.96
C CYS A 320 -19.28 -23.91 -3.98
N CYS A 321 -20.39 -23.18 -3.95
CA CYS A 321 -21.56 -23.54 -3.15
C CYS A 321 -22.15 -24.90 -3.54
N TYR A 322 -22.21 -25.19 -4.84
CA TYR A 322 -22.71 -26.47 -5.35
C TYR A 322 -21.80 -27.62 -4.91
N PHE A 323 -20.49 -27.44 -5.03
CA PHE A 323 -19.50 -28.43 -4.63
C PHE A 323 -19.53 -28.70 -3.11
N MET A 324 -19.62 -27.64 -2.29
CA MET A 324 -19.78 -27.76 -0.83
C MET A 324 -21.03 -28.57 -0.46
N ARG A 325 -22.17 -28.31 -1.14
CA ARG A 325 -23.40 -29.06 -0.95
C ARG A 325 -23.22 -30.53 -1.30
N TRP A 326 -22.60 -30.82 -2.44
CA TRP A 326 -22.34 -32.19 -2.88
C TRP A 326 -21.44 -32.96 -1.91
N GLN A 327 -20.37 -32.34 -1.41
CA GLN A 327 -19.51 -32.93 -0.38
C GLN A 327 -20.29 -33.21 0.92
N THR A 328 -21.12 -32.25 1.35
CA THR A 328 -21.92 -32.38 2.58
C THR A 328 -22.88 -33.56 2.49
N LEU A 329 -23.59 -33.71 1.36
CA LEU A 329 -24.50 -34.83 1.13
C LEU A 329 -23.76 -36.18 1.15
N ARG A 330 -22.62 -36.29 0.46
CA ARG A 330 -21.80 -37.51 0.47
C ARG A 330 -21.24 -37.85 1.86
N SER A 331 -20.90 -36.84 2.65
CA SER A 331 -20.45 -37.06 4.03
C SER A 331 -21.58 -37.53 4.93
N GLN A 332 -22.80 -37.01 4.73
CA GLN A 332 -23.98 -37.47 5.46
C GLN A 332 -24.32 -38.92 5.13
N GLU A 333 -24.32 -39.28 3.84
CA GLU A 333 -24.54 -40.65 3.36
C GLU A 333 -23.56 -41.64 4.01
N LYS A 334 -22.24 -41.37 3.93
CA LYS A 334 -21.21 -42.19 4.60
C LYS A 334 -21.40 -42.30 6.12
N SER A 335 -21.90 -41.25 6.77
CA SER A 335 -22.14 -41.26 8.21
C SER A 335 -23.36 -42.10 8.59
N MET A 336 -24.38 -42.13 7.72
CA MET A 336 -25.56 -42.97 7.87
C MET A 336 -25.20 -44.43 7.64
N ASP A 337 -24.42 -44.74 6.60
CA ASP A 337 -23.93 -46.10 6.32
C ASP A 337 -23.10 -46.66 7.49
N LYS A 338 -22.18 -45.86 8.03
CA LYS A 338 -21.40 -46.26 9.22
C LYS A 338 -22.26 -46.51 10.44
N ARG A 339 -23.32 -45.71 10.65
CA ARG A 339 -24.26 -45.92 11.75
C ARG A 339 -25.17 -47.13 11.53
N GLY A 340 -25.53 -47.43 10.29
CA GLY A 340 -26.25 -48.65 9.91
C GLY A 340 -25.41 -49.89 10.19
N ASN A 341 -24.20 -49.96 9.63
CA ASN A 341 -23.29 -51.08 9.83
C ASN A 341 -22.92 -51.28 11.31
N ALA A 342 -22.69 -50.20 12.07
CA ALA A 342 -22.40 -50.32 13.50
C ALA A 342 -23.58 -50.89 14.32
N LYS A 343 -24.82 -50.67 13.89
CA LYS A 343 -26.01 -51.27 14.52
C LYS A 343 -26.13 -52.75 14.17
N GLU A 344 -25.95 -53.12 12.90
CA GLU A 344 -25.97 -54.53 12.46
C GLU A 344 -24.86 -55.36 13.11
N ASP A 345 -23.65 -54.80 13.26
CA ASP A 345 -22.53 -55.44 13.96
C ASP A 345 -22.83 -55.63 15.47
N SER A 346 -23.60 -54.72 16.08
CA SER A 346 -23.99 -54.84 17.49
C SER A 346 -25.13 -55.85 17.72
N GLU A 347 -26.04 -55.99 16.75
CA GLU A 347 -27.11 -57.00 16.80
C GLU A 347 -26.60 -58.41 16.47
N SER A 348 -25.61 -58.55 15.58
CA SER A 348 -25.01 -59.86 15.28
C SER A 348 -24.12 -60.41 16.40
N LYS A 349 -23.65 -59.56 17.31
CA LYS A 349 -22.87 -59.94 18.52
C LYS A 349 -23.72 -60.04 19.79
N GLY A 350 -25.02 -60.31 19.66
CA GLY A 350 -25.91 -60.62 20.79
C GLY A 350 -25.31 -61.67 21.74
N PRO A 351 -25.64 -61.61 23.05
CA PRO A 351 -24.85 -62.21 24.12
C PRO A 351 -24.63 -63.70 23.87
N GLN A 352 -23.37 -64.10 23.71
CA GLN A 352 -23.00 -65.50 23.92
C GLN A 352 -23.28 -65.79 25.40
N GLU A 353 -24.40 -66.47 25.65
CA GLU A 353 -24.73 -67.04 26.95
C GLU A 353 -23.55 -67.88 27.42
N THR A 354 -22.83 -67.37 28.41
CA THR A 354 -21.91 -68.15 29.23
C THR A 354 -22.74 -69.14 30.02
N GLY A 355 -22.84 -70.36 29.51
CA GLY A 355 -23.31 -71.54 30.25
C GLY A 355 -22.30 -72.03 31.28
#